data_AF-A0A7V3WDY8-F1
#
_entry.id   AF-A0A7V3WDY8-F1
#
_cell.length_a   1.000
_cell.length_b   1.000
_cell.length_c   1.000
_cell.angle_alpha   90.00
_cell.angle_beta   90.00
_cell.angle_gamma   90.00
#
_symmetry.space_group_name_H-M   'P 1'
#
loop_
_entity.id
_entity.type
_entity.pdbx_description
1 polymer ?
#
loop_
_entity_poly.entity_id
_entity_poly.type
_entity_poly.pdbx_seq_one_letter_code
_entity_poly.pdbx_strand_id
1 'polypeptide(L)' 'EKKQIQYMVTRLLGLSETPKPDDAADALAVALCHAHSAWARGLEARGR' A
#
# COMPACT_ATOMS: atom_id res chain seq x y z
N GLU A 1 14.93 -5.46 5.08
CA GLU A 1 13.72 -5.50 4.23
C GLU A 1 12.41 -5.16 4.96
N LYS A 2 11.94 -5.90 5.97
CA LYS A 2 10.64 -5.62 6.64
C LYS A 2 10.46 -4.18 7.15
N LYS A 3 11.49 -3.59 7.77
CA LYS A 3 11.47 -2.18 8.23
C LYS A 3 11.28 -1.17 7.10
N GLN A 4 11.76 -1.49 5.89
CA GLN A 4 11.66 -0.61 4.73
C GLN A 4 10.22 -0.58 4.19
N ILE A 5 9.54 -1.74 4.17
CA ILE A 5 8.12 -1.85 3.84
C ILE A 5 7.28 -1.09 4.85
N GLN A 6 7.52 -1.29 6.15
CA GLN A 6 6.84 -0.57 7.23
C GLN A 6 7.01 0.96 7.10
N TYR A 7 8.24 1.43 6.87
CA TYR A 7 8.51 2.85 6.64
C TYR A 7 7.77 3.38 5.41
N MET A 8 7.82 2.65 4.29
CA MET A 8 7.16 3.02 3.05
C MET A 8 5.64 3.14 3.24
N VAL A 9 5.00 2.13 3.83
CA VAL A 9 3.54 2.11 4.08
C VAL A 9 3.13 3.26 4.99
N THR A 10 3.88 3.51 6.06
CA THR A 10 3.66 4.62 7.00
C THR A 10 3.66 5.96 6.26
N ARG A 11 4.66 6.18 5.39
CA ARG A 11 4.80 7.42 4.61
C ARG A 11 3.74 7.56 3.52
N LEU A 12 3.40 6.48 2.82
CA LEU A 12 2.40 6.52 1.74
C LEU A 12 0.98 6.73 2.27
N LEU A 13 0.68 6.23 3.46
CA LEU A 13 -0.63 6.37 4.11
C LEU A 13 -0.70 7.57 5.07
N GLY A 14 0.40 8.31 5.27
CA GLY A 14 0.43 9.48 6.17
C GLY A 14 0.23 9.13 7.65
N LEU A 15 0.60 7.91 8.06
CA LEU A 15 0.45 7.46 9.45
C LEU A 15 1.47 8.19 10.35
N SER A 16 1.04 8.61 11.54
CA SER A 16 1.89 9.32 12.51
C SER A 16 2.97 8.43 13.12
N GLU A 17 2.74 7.12 13.16
CA GLU A 17 3.66 6.12 13.67
C GLU A 17 3.63 4.84 12.83
N THR A 18 4.65 4.01 12.97
CA THR A 18 4.71 2.71 12.30
C THR A 18 3.55 1.83 12.76
N PRO A 19 2.72 1.30 11.85
CA PRO A 19 1.57 0.48 12.21
C PRO A 19 2.03 -0.79 12.93
N LYS A 20 1.40 -1.06 14.08
CA LYS A 20 1.59 -2.26 14.90
C LYS A 20 0.26 -3.04 15.00
N PRO A 21 0.30 -4.38 15.11
CA PRO A 21 1.47 -5.27 15.09
C PRO A 21 2.17 -5.29 13.72
N ASP A 22 3.37 -5.88 13.63
CA ASP A 22 4.20 -5.88 12.41
C ASP A 22 3.43 -6.32 11.15
N ASP A 23 2.46 -7.24 11.31
CA ASP A 23 1.61 -7.79 10.26
C ASP A 23 0.61 -6.76 9.68
N ALA A 24 0.32 -5.68 10.43
CA ALA A 24 -0.56 -4.61 9.96
C ALA A 24 0.05 -3.86 8.77
N ALA A 25 1.38 -3.67 8.76
CA ALA A 25 2.07 -3.08 7.62
C ALA A 25 2.00 -3.97 6.38
N ASP A 26 2.07 -5.29 6.55
CA ASP A 26 1.97 -6.25 5.45
C ASP A 26 0.56 -6.24 4.84
N ALA A 27 -0.49 -6.22 5.68
CA ALA A 27 -1.88 -6.11 5.23
C ALA A 27 -2.12 -4.80 4.46
N LEU A 28 -1.60 -3.68 4.96
CA LEU A 28 -1.70 -2.37 4.31
C LEU A 28 -0.93 -2.33 2.98
N ALA A 29 0.25 -2.95 2.92
CA ALA A 29 1.03 -3.04 1.68
C ALA A 29 0.27 -3.85 0.60
N VAL A 30 -0.35 -4.97 0.97
CA VAL A 30 -1.17 -5.78 0.06
C VAL A 30 -2.39 -5.00 -0.44
N ALA A 31 -3.10 -4.31 0.46
CA ALA A 31 -4.25 -3.48 0.11
C ALA A 31 -3.86 -2.35 -0.86
N LEU A 32 -2.74 -1.67 -0.60
CA LEU A 32 -2.21 -0.62 -1.46
C LEU A 32 -1.84 -1.18 -2.85
N CYS A 33 -1.18 -2.32 -2.90
CA CYS A 33 -0.83 -3.00 -4.15
C CYS A 33 -2.07 -3.38 -4.96
N HIS A 34 -3.11 -3.91 -4.31
CA HIS A 34 -4.39 -4.24 -4.94
C HIS A 34 -5.12 -3.01 -5.47
N ALA A 35 -5.21 -1.93 -4.67
CA ALA A 35 -5.84 -0.68 -5.08
C ALA A 35 -5.12 -0.06 -6.28
N HIS A 36 -3.78 0.00 -6.25
CA HIS A 36 -2.97 0.52 -7.34
C HIS A 36 -3.13 -0.31 -8.63
N SER A 37 -3.10 -1.64 -8.51
CA SER A 37 -3.28 -2.55 -9.64
C SER A 37 -4.70 -2.49 -10.22
N ALA A 38 -5.71 -2.36 -9.37
CA ALA A 38 -7.10 -2.21 -9.80
C ALA A 38 -7.32 -0.87 -10.52
N TRP A 39 -6.72 0.20 -10.03
CA TRP A 39 -6.76 1.49 -10.70
C TRP A 39 -6.05 1.43 -12.06
N ALA A 40 -4.85 0.87 -12.14
CA ALA A 40 -4.12 0.71 -13.40
C ALA A 40 -4.97 0.00 -14.47
N ARG A 41 -5.64 -1.11 -14.11
CA ARG A 41 -6.57 -1.82 -15.01
C ARG A 41 -7.81 -1.00 -15.38
N GLY A 42 -8.32 -0.20 -14.45
CA GLY A 42 -9.44 0.71 -14.70
C GLY A 42 -9.08 1.85 -15.65
N LEU A 43 -7.83 2.30 -15.66
CA LEU A 43 -7.33 3.29 -16.62
C LEU A 43 -7.19 2.68 -18.03
N GLU A 44 -6.69 1.46 -18.15
CA GLU A 44 -6.70 0.72 -19.43
C GLU A 44 -8.12 0.56 -19.98
N ALA A 45 -9.09 0.24 -19.12
CA ALA A 45 -10.49 0.07 -19.53
C ALA A 45 -11.19 1.37 -19.95
N ARG A 46 -10.73 2.53 -19.45
CA ARG A 46 -11.29 3.86 -19.74
C ARG A 46 -10.64 4.57 -20.93
N GLY A 47 -9.55 4.03 -21.45
CA GLY A 47 -8.80 4.59 -22.57
C GLY A 47 -9.19 4.06 -23.96
N ARG A 48 -10.34 3.38 -24.11
CA ARG A 48 -10.88 2.93 -25.39
C ARG A 48 -12.11 3.73 -25.81
#